data_AF-A0A7C7RXN1-F1
#
_entry.id   AF-A0A7C7RXN1-F1
#
_cell.length_a   1.000
_cell.length_b   1.000
_cell.length_c   1.000
_cell.angle_alpha   90.00
_cell.angle_beta   90.00
_cell.angle_gamma   90.00
#
_symmetry.space_group_name_H-M   'P 1'
#
loop_
_entity.id
_entity.type
_entity.pdbx_description
1 polymer ?
#
loop_
_entity_poly.entity_id
_entity_poly.type
_entity_poly.pdbx_seq_one_letter_code
_entity_poly.pdbx_strand_id
1 'polypeptide(L)'
;MAILTGLGLVAAGVSATPPPWLPPLVEELEWLEGSLLEAVYYSALAVMAPTAQDQRIMAHRVVNILVGSGGPHFEPRLSLEEELPGVIPRLQSLAQWLAQEDLPSGEREVLRFSFTNVSVFLALSLEAALRGIRVRSLIPGTISMRTAYALLLAALGPEEEELAYLGGIRPLLLRYRPLLAELP
;
A
#
# COMPACT_ATOMS: atom_id res chain seq x y z
N MET A 1 17.87 -61.55 25.66
CA MET A 1 18.66 -60.32 25.91
C MET A 1 18.73 -59.54 24.60
N ALA A 2 17.80 -58.62 24.40
CA ALA A 2 17.91 -57.49 23.48
C ALA A 2 17.04 -56.38 24.07
N ILE A 3 17.69 -55.29 24.45
CA ILE A 3 17.15 -54.21 25.27
C ILE A 3 16.40 -53.22 24.36
N LEU A 4 15.18 -52.90 24.76
CA LEU A 4 14.39 -51.76 24.30
C LEU A 4 15.07 -50.45 24.71
N THR A 5 15.45 -49.62 23.73
CA THR A 5 15.68 -48.18 23.87
C THR A 5 15.25 -47.59 22.52
N GLY A 6 14.18 -46.81 22.38
CA GLY A 6 13.74 -45.74 23.27
C GLY A 6 14.39 -44.43 22.83
N LEU A 7 13.93 -43.87 21.71
CA LEU A 7 14.17 -42.49 21.32
C LEU A 7 12.87 -41.98 20.71
N GLY A 8 12.03 -41.41 21.58
CA GLY A 8 10.85 -40.67 21.17
C GLY A 8 11.28 -39.44 20.37
N LEU A 9 10.85 -39.37 19.11
CA LEU A 9 10.75 -38.10 18.41
C LEU A 9 9.68 -37.29 19.13
N VAL A 10 10.12 -36.37 19.99
CA VAL A 10 9.29 -35.25 20.42
C VAL A 10 9.20 -34.33 19.21
N ALA A 11 8.18 -34.53 18.39
CA ALA A 11 7.69 -33.50 17.49
C ALA A 11 7.15 -32.37 18.37
N ALA A 12 8.04 -31.49 18.80
CA ALA A 12 7.67 -30.22 19.41
C ALA A 12 7.09 -29.36 18.28
N GLY A 13 5.81 -29.59 17.99
CA GLY A 13 4.95 -28.62 17.34
C GLY A 13 4.85 -27.42 18.27
N VAL A 14 5.85 -26.55 18.22
CA VAL A 14 5.72 -25.20 18.73
C VAL A 14 4.74 -24.54 17.78
N SER A 15 3.47 -24.49 18.19
CA SER A 15 2.51 -23.52 17.68
C SER A 15 3.14 -22.14 17.91
N ALA A 16 3.95 -21.69 16.95
CA ALA A 16 4.70 -20.46 17.08
C ALA A 16 3.72 -19.32 16.81
N THR A 17 3.07 -18.81 17.86
CA THR A 17 2.25 -17.60 17.77
C THR A 17 3.02 -16.54 16.98
N PRO A 18 2.40 -15.88 15.97
CA PRO A 18 3.10 -14.91 15.14
C PRO A 18 3.61 -13.78 16.03
N PRO A 19 4.72 -13.13 15.66
CA PRO A 19 5.18 -11.98 16.42
C PRO A 19 4.09 -10.89 16.43
N PRO A 20 3.89 -10.17 17.55
CA PRO A 20 2.74 -9.26 17.74
C PRO A 20 2.59 -8.18 16.66
N TRP A 21 3.70 -7.77 16.04
CA TRP A 21 3.71 -6.75 14.99
C TRP A 21 3.23 -7.25 13.62
N LEU A 22 3.25 -8.57 13.37
CA LEU A 22 3.03 -9.13 12.04
C LEU A 22 1.55 -9.09 11.59
N PRO A 23 0.56 -9.56 12.38
CA PRO A 23 -0.83 -9.50 11.94
C PRO A 23 -1.33 -8.06 11.64
N PRO A 24 -1.11 -7.07 12.54
CA PRO A 24 -1.51 -5.68 12.25
C PRO A 24 -0.79 -5.09 11.04
N LEU A 25 0.49 -5.43 10.83
CA LEU A 25 1.22 -5.00 9.65
C LEU A 25 0.57 -5.53 8.37
N VAL A 26 0.27 -6.83 8.30
CA VAL A 26 -0.34 -7.43 7.10
C VAL A 26 -1.71 -6.81 6.84
N GLU A 27 -2.56 -6.69 7.87
CA GLU A 27 -3.87 -6.05 7.74
C GLU A 27 -3.78 -4.63 7.14
N GLU A 28 -2.85 -3.82 7.64
CA GLU A 28 -2.63 -2.47 7.11
C GLU A 28 -2.09 -2.49 5.68
N LEU A 29 -1.17 -3.40 5.35
CA LEU A 29 -0.65 -3.54 3.98
C LEU A 29 -1.74 -3.97 2.99
N GLU A 30 -2.65 -4.85 3.39
CA GLU A 30 -3.80 -5.28 2.57
C GLU A 30 -4.77 -4.13 2.32
N TRP A 31 -5.06 -3.34 3.36
CA TRP A 31 -5.86 -2.14 3.20
C TRP A 31 -5.18 -1.14 2.24
N LEU A 32 -3.88 -0.89 2.43
CA LEU A 32 -3.10 0.00 1.57
C LEU A 32 -3.11 -0.48 0.11
N GLU A 33 -2.92 -1.78 -0.13
CA GLU A 33 -3.00 -2.37 -1.48
C GLU A 33 -4.38 -2.12 -2.11
N GLY A 34 -5.46 -2.44 -1.39
CA GLY A 34 -6.83 -2.25 -1.87
C GLY A 34 -7.12 -0.79 -2.26
N SER A 35 -6.76 0.16 -1.39
CA SER A 35 -6.94 1.59 -1.67
C SER A 35 -6.07 2.08 -2.83
N LEU A 36 -4.84 1.58 -2.96
CA LEU A 36 -3.99 1.93 -4.10
C LEU A 36 -4.52 1.37 -5.42
N LEU A 37 -5.06 0.15 -5.43
CA LEU A 37 -5.72 -0.42 -6.61
C LEU A 37 -6.94 0.42 -7.04
N GLU A 38 -7.73 0.90 -6.08
CA GLU A 38 -8.83 1.82 -6.37
C GLU A 38 -8.33 3.16 -6.95
N ALA A 39 -7.25 3.72 -6.40
CA ALA A 39 -6.64 4.94 -6.94
C ALA A 39 -6.07 4.73 -8.36
N VAL A 40 -5.47 3.56 -8.63
CA VAL A 40 -5.01 3.15 -9.96
C VAL A 40 -6.19 3.09 -10.93
N TYR A 41 -7.30 2.48 -10.52
CA TYR A 41 -8.53 2.39 -11.31
C TYR A 41 -9.07 3.78 -11.69
N TYR A 42 -9.24 4.69 -10.73
CA TYR A 42 -9.68 6.05 -11.03
C TYR A 42 -8.68 6.84 -11.87
N SER A 43 -7.38 6.61 -11.68
CA SER A 43 -6.36 7.22 -12.54
C SER A 43 -6.51 6.74 -13.99
N ALA A 44 -6.75 5.45 -14.22
CA ALA A 44 -7.00 4.91 -15.55
C ALA A 44 -8.30 5.48 -16.17
N LEU A 45 -9.38 5.58 -15.39
CA LEU A 45 -10.62 6.21 -15.85
C LEU A 45 -10.40 7.69 -16.20
N ALA A 46 -9.63 8.42 -15.40
CA ALA A 46 -9.32 9.82 -15.67
C ALA A 46 -8.54 10.01 -16.98
N VAL A 47 -7.65 9.06 -17.32
CA VAL A 47 -6.92 9.05 -18.59
C VAL A 47 -7.87 8.82 -19.79
N MET A 48 -8.87 7.98 -19.60
CA MET A 48 -9.86 7.62 -20.64
C MET A 48 -11.12 8.49 -20.62
N ALA A 49 -11.14 9.53 -19.80
CA ALA A 49 -12.32 10.35 -19.57
C ALA A 49 -12.77 11.07 -20.85
N PRO A 50 -14.08 11.08 -21.17
CA PRO A 50 -14.60 11.68 -22.39
C PRO A 50 -14.60 13.21 -22.34
N THR A 51 -14.65 13.79 -21.14
CA THR A 51 -14.62 15.24 -20.94
C THR A 51 -13.61 15.66 -19.88
N ALA A 52 -13.16 16.92 -19.95
CA ALA A 52 -12.27 17.48 -18.93
C ALA A 52 -12.94 17.55 -17.55
N GLN A 53 -14.28 17.62 -17.48
CA GLN A 53 -15.00 17.61 -16.21
C GLN A 53 -14.95 16.22 -15.58
N ASP A 54 -15.20 15.16 -16.35
CA ASP A 54 -15.12 13.78 -15.86
C ASP A 54 -13.70 13.45 -15.40
N GLN A 55 -12.69 13.87 -16.17
CA GLN A 55 -11.29 13.70 -15.81
C GLN A 55 -10.98 14.34 -14.44
N ARG A 56 -11.47 15.55 -14.18
CA ARG A 56 -11.28 16.22 -12.89
C ARG A 56 -11.97 15.50 -11.76
N ILE A 57 -13.19 15.02 -11.97
CA ILE A 57 -13.93 14.25 -10.96
C ILE A 57 -13.12 13.01 -10.57
N MET A 58 -12.64 12.25 -11.56
CA MET A 58 -11.84 11.05 -11.30
C MET A 58 -10.48 11.39 -10.67
N ALA A 59 -9.84 12.48 -11.09
CA ALA A 59 -8.60 12.96 -10.46
C ALA A 59 -8.82 13.37 -8.99
N HIS A 60 -9.94 14.00 -8.67
CA HIS A 60 -10.32 14.30 -7.28
C HIS A 60 -10.57 13.03 -6.46
N ARG A 61 -11.16 11.98 -7.03
CA ARG A 61 -11.30 10.68 -6.35
C ARG A 61 -9.94 10.11 -5.95
N VAL A 62 -8.95 10.18 -6.85
CA VAL A 62 -7.56 9.78 -6.54
C VAL A 62 -6.99 10.60 -5.39
N VAL A 63 -7.14 11.93 -5.42
CA VAL A 63 -6.68 12.79 -4.32
C VAL A 63 -7.35 12.42 -3.01
N ASN A 64 -8.66 12.22 -2.99
CA ASN A 64 -9.42 11.85 -1.80
C ASN A 64 -8.90 10.55 -1.17
N ILE A 65 -8.63 9.52 -1.99
CA ILE A 65 -8.06 8.26 -1.50
C ILE A 65 -6.66 8.47 -0.88
N LEU A 66 -5.82 9.29 -1.52
CA LEU A 66 -4.46 9.51 -1.04
C LEU A 66 -4.40 10.32 0.25
N VAL A 67 -5.26 11.34 0.40
CA VAL A 67 -5.17 12.32 1.52
C VAL A 67 -6.18 12.07 2.64
N GLY A 68 -7.33 11.44 2.36
CA GLY A 68 -8.42 11.22 3.31
C GLY A 68 -9.21 12.48 3.67
N SER A 69 -10.31 12.34 4.42
CA SER A 69 -11.25 13.42 4.76
C SER A 69 -10.62 14.61 5.48
N GLY A 70 -9.58 14.37 6.30
CA GLY A 70 -8.83 15.43 7.00
C GLY A 70 -7.68 16.03 6.20
N GLY A 71 -7.44 15.53 4.98
CA GLY A 71 -6.29 15.89 4.16
C GLY A 71 -6.51 17.14 3.30
N PRO A 72 -5.40 17.79 2.87
CA PRO A 72 -5.49 18.94 1.98
C PRO A 72 -6.10 18.55 0.63
N HIS A 73 -6.93 19.43 0.07
CA HIS A 73 -7.56 19.25 -1.24
C HIS A 73 -8.60 18.12 -1.34
N PHE A 74 -9.02 17.54 -0.22
CA PHE A 74 -10.15 16.62 -0.17
C PHE A 74 -11.43 17.31 -0.66
N GLU A 75 -12.21 16.62 -1.50
CA GLU A 75 -13.50 17.08 -2.03
C GLU A 75 -14.64 16.21 -1.46
N PRO A 76 -15.36 16.69 -0.42
CA PRO A 76 -16.40 15.91 0.27
C PRO A 76 -17.55 15.46 -0.62
N ARG A 77 -17.91 16.25 -1.65
CA ARG A 77 -19.02 15.90 -2.56
C ARG A 77 -18.72 14.66 -3.41
N LEU A 78 -17.44 14.32 -3.51
CA LEU A 78 -16.93 13.16 -4.23
C LEU A 78 -16.45 12.09 -3.24
N SER A 79 -17.02 12.05 -2.05
CA SER A 79 -16.88 10.91 -1.14
C SER A 79 -18.23 10.20 -0.99
N LEU A 80 -18.20 8.87 -0.86
CA LEU A 80 -19.39 8.10 -0.47
C LEU A 80 -19.49 7.95 1.06
N GLU A 81 -18.36 8.15 1.75
CA GLU A 81 -18.23 7.97 3.20
C GLU A 81 -17.92 9.32 3.87
N GLU A 82 -18.44 9.52 5.08
CA GLU A 82 -18.21 10.75 5.85
C GLU A 82 -16.74 10.86 6.31
N GLU A 83 -16.14 9.75 6.71
CA GLU A 83 -14.74 9.65 7.14
C GLU A 83 -13.99 8.62 6.31
N LEU A 84 -13.14 9.10 5.40
CA LEU A 84 -12.19 8.28 4.65
C LEU A 84 -10.79 8.45 5.25
N PRO A 85 -10.15 7.38 5.74
CA PRO A 85 -8.74 7.46 6.08
C PRO A 85 -7.90 7.57 4.80
N GLY A 86 -6.89 8.43 4.81
CA GLY A 86 -6.01 8.63 3.65
C GLY A 86 -4.87 7.62 3.63
N VAL A 87 -4.50 7.15 2.43
CA VAL A 87 -3.38 6.22 2.24
C VAL A 87 -2.06 6.80 2.76
N ILE A 88 -1.77 8.07 2.46
CA ILE A 88 -0.54 8.74 2.90
C ILE A 88 -0.47 8.84 4.44
N PRO A 89 -1.46 9.42 5.14
CA PRO A 89 -1.40 9.50 6.60
C PRO A 89 -1.40 8.12 7.27
N ARG A 90 -2.09 7.11 6.74
CA ARG A 90 -2.01 5.74 7.29
C ARG A 90 -0.62 5.13 7.15
N LEU A 91 0.01 5.23 5.98
CA LEU A 91 1.38 4.74 5.79
C LEU A 91 2.36 5.43 6.75
N GLN A 92 2.21 6.73 6.97
CA GLN A 92 3.02 7.48 7.92
C GLN A 92 2.81 7.01 9.36
N SER A 93 1.56 6.82 9.78
CA SER A 93 1.24 6.28 11.11
C SER A 93 1.77 4.87 11.31
N LEU A 94 1.65 4.00 10.30
CA LEU A 94 2.18 2.64 10.32
C LEU A 94 3.71 2.65 10.45
N ALA A 95 4.39 3.51 9.69
CA ALA A 95 5.85 3.68 9.79
C ALA A 95 6.28 4.16 11.19
N GLN A 96 5.54 5.10 11.78
CA GLN A 96 5.83 5.62 13.12
C GLN A 96 5.58 4.59 14.22
N TRP A 97 4.52 3.79 14.09
CA TRP A 97 4.22 2.70 15.00
C TRP A 97 5.32 1.62 14.93
N LEU A 98 5.67 1.15 13.72
CA LEU A 98 6.73 0.16 13.52
C LEU A 98 8.11 0.63 14.02
N ALA A 99 8.38 1.93 14.02
CA ALA A 99 9.63 2.47 14.57
C ALA A 99 9.75 2.28 16.09
N GLN A 100 8.63 2.07 16.79
CA GLN A 100 8.57 1.84 18.24
C GLN A 100 8.56 0.35 18.59
N GLU A 101 8.28 -0.52 17.62
CA GLU A 101 8.22 -1.97 17.80
C GLU A 101 9.62 -2.61 17.82
N ASP A 102 9.75 -3.69 18.59
CA ASP A 102 10.98 -4.48 18.65
C ASP A 102 11.10 -5.44 17.46
N LEU A 103 11.42 -4.85 16.31
CA LEU A 103 11.64 -5.56 15.05
C LEU A 103 13.07 -6.12 14.96
N PRO A 104 13.25 -7.34 14.41
CA PRO A 104 14.55 -7.80 13.96
C PRO A 104 15.18 -6.78 13.01
N SER A 105 16.51 -6.57 13.10
CA SER A 105 17.21 -5.53 12.32
C SER A 105 16.99 -5.66 10.81
N GLY A 106 16.99 -6.89 10.28
CA GLY A 106 16.73 -7.17 8.87
C GLY A 106 15.32 -6.74 8.42
N GLU A 107 14.29 -7.03 9.23
CA GLU A 107 12.91 -6.65 8.92
C GLU A 107 12.73 -5.13 8.99
N ARG A 108 13.35 -4.48 9.98
CA ARG A 108 13.33 -3.02 10.10
C ARG A 108 13.91 -2.33 8.86
N GLU A 109 15.01 -2.86 8.31
CA GLU A 109 15.63 -2.30 7.11
C GLU A 109 14.75 -2.47 5.87
N VAL A 110 14.16 -3.65 5.69
CA VAL A 110 13.25 -3.96 4.59
C VAL A 110 12.01 -3.04 4.63
N LEU A 111 11.36 -2.94 5.79
CA LEU A 111 10.19 -2.09 5.99
C LEU A 111 10.52 -0.62 5.74
N ARG A 112 11.64 -0.13 6.31
CA ARG A 112 12.10 1.25 6.12
C ARG A 112 12.33 1.56 4.63
N PHE A 113 13.02 0.67 3.91
CA PHE A 113 13.29 0.84 2.49
C PHE A 113 11.99 0.93 1.68
N SER A 114 11.11 -0.06 1.84
CA SER A 114 9.84 -0.11 1.10
C SER A 114 8.95 1.09 1.44
N PHE A 115 8.78 1.45 2.71
CA PHE A 115 7.93 2.58 3.09
C PHE A 115 8.46 3.92 2.61
N THR A 116 9.79 4.09 2.57
CA THR A 116 10.42 5.29 2.00
C THR A 116 10.10 5.40 0.50
N ASN A 117 10.29 4.32 -0.25
CA ASN A 117 9.99 4.29 -1.68
C ASN A 117 8.50 4.54 -1.97
N VAL A 118 7.62 3.83 -1.26
CA VAL A 118 6.17 4.02 -1.39
C VAL A 118 5.80 5.46 -1.10
N SER A 119 6.28 6.04 0.01
CA SER A 119 5.98 7.42 0.39
C SER A 119 6.36 8.43 -0.70
N VAL A 120 7.53 8.26 -1.34
CA VAL A 120 7.97 9.11 -2.44
C VAL A 120 7.03 8.99 -3.64
N PHE A 121 6.68 7.77 -4.05
CA PHE A 121 5.76 7.56 -5.17
C PHE A 121 4.36 8.09 -4.91
N LEU A 122 3.85 7.95 -3.69
CA LEU A 122 2.55 8.50 -3.29
C LEU A 122 2.55 10.03 -3.33
N ALA A 123 3.61 10.68 -2.83
CA ALA A 123 3.75 12.13 -2.89
C ALA A 123 3.76 12.64 -4.33
N LEU A 124 4.57 12.03 -5.19
CA LEU A 124 4.65 12.40 -6.61
C LEU A 124 3.32 12.13 -7.34
N SER A 125 2.62 11.04 -6.99
CA SER A 125 1.32 10.72 -7.55
C SER A 125 0.26 11.75 -7.17
N LEU A 126 0.21 12.14 -5.89
CA LEU A 126 -0.66 13.19 -5.39
C LEU A 126 -0.44 14.50 -6.14
N GLU A 127 0.82 14.92 -6.32
CA GLU A 127 1.12 16.11 -7.09
C GLU A 127 0.66 16.01 -8.55
N ALA A 128 0.84 14.85 -9.17
CA ALA A 128 0.40 14.60 -10.54
C ALA A 128 -1.13 14.66 -10.67
N ALA A 129 -1.86 14.06 -9.73
CA ALA A 129 -3.32 14.13 -9.66
C ALA A 129 -3.81 15.59 -9.45
N LEU A 130 -3.18 16.33 -8.55
CA LEU A 130 -3.48 17.76 -8.31
C LEU A 130 -3.21 18.62 -9.55
N ARG A 131 -2.15 18.34 -10.32
CA ARG A 131 -1.92 18.97 -11.62
C ARG A 131 -3.05 18.62 -12.60
N GLY A 132 -3.47 17.36 -12.66
CA GLY A 132 -4.61 16.90 -13.48
C GLY A 132 -5.91 17.65 -13.17
N ILE A 133 -6.19 17.88 -11.89
CA ILE A 133 -7.37 18.65 -11.43
C ILE A 133 -7.34 20.11 -11.95
N ARG A 134 -6.19 20.77 -11.88
CA ARG A 134 -6.06 22.21 -12.19
C ARG A 134 -6.14 22.53 -13.68
N VAL A 135 -5.80 21.57 -14.54
CA VAL A 135 -5.79 21.78 -16.00
C VAL A 135 -7.22 21.92 -16.54
N ARG A 136 -7.41 22.77 -17.56
CA ARG A 136 -8.71 23.01 -18.23
C ARG A 136 -8.91 22.24 -19.53
N SER A 137 -7.84 21.73 -20.11
CA SER A 137 -7.83 20.96 -21.35
C SER A 137 -7.61 19.47 -21.07
N LEU A 138 -8.30 18.61 -21.82
CA LEU A 138 -8.27 17.16 -21.62
C LEU A 138 -6.87 16.54 -21.82
N ILE A 139 -6.13 16.97 -22.85
CA ILE A 139 -4.84 16.33 -23.20
C ILE A 139 -3.77 16.49 -22.09
N PRO A 140 -3.45 17.70 -21.60
CA PRO A 140 -2.45 17.82 -20.53
C PRO A 140 -2.91 17.25 -19.18
N GLY A 141 -4.22 17.24 -18.91
CA GLY A 141 -4.76 16.55 -17.74
C GLY A 141 -4.59 15.03 -17.86
N THR A 142 -4.78 14.48 -19.06
CA THR A 142 -4.52 13.05 -19.37
C THR A 142 -3.06 12.69 -19.11
N ILE A 143 -2.12 13.52 -19.54
CA ILE A 143 -0.68 13.30 -19.27
C ILE A 143 -0.42 13.27 -17.77
N SER A 144 -0.99 14.21 -17.02
CA SER A 144 -0.83 14.29 -15.57
C SER A 144 -1.39 13.03 -14.88
N MET A 145 -2.55 12.55 -15.30
CA MET A 145 -3.17 11.35 -14.74
C MET A 145 -2.45 10.06 -15.15
N ARG A 146 -1.85 9.99 -16.34
CA ARG A 146 -0.95 8.87 -16.72
C ARG A 146 0.28 8.81 -15.81
N THR A 147 0.83 9.96 -15.45
CA THR A 147 1.94 10.04 -14.49
C THR A 147 1.51 9.57 -13.11
N ALA A 148 0.35 10.03 -12.61
CA ALA A 148 -0.21 9.55 -11.33
C ALA A 148 -0.42 8.02 -11.34
N TYR A 149 -1.02 7.50 -12.40
CA TYR A 149 -1.21 6.06 -12.62
C TYR A 149 0.11 5.27 -12.52
N ALA A 150 1.14 5.70 -13.25
CA ALA A 150 2.44 5.02 -13.24
C ALA A 150 3.11 5.06 -11.86
N LEU A 151 3.00 6.17 -11.14
CA LEU A 151 3.55 6.32 -9.79
C LEU A 151 2.79 5.47 -8.76
N LEU A 152 1.47 5.34 -8.88
CA LEU A 152 0.69 4.44 -8.01
C LEU A 152 1.07 2.97 -8.24
N LEU A 153 1.28 2.56 -9.50
CA LEU A 153 1.80 1.22 -9.80
C LEU A 153 3.20 1.01 -9.21
N ALA A 154 4.07 2.01 -9.27
CA ALA A 154 5.39 1.95 -8.64
C ALA A 154 5.30 1.85 -7.11
N ALA A 155 4.32 2.52 -6.48
CA ALA A 155 4.04 2.40 -5.05
C ALA A 155 3.51 1.00 -4.67
N LEU A 156 2.67 0.39 -5.51
CA LEU A 156 2.24 -1.00 -5.33
C LEU A 156 3.43 -1.96 -5.43
N GLY A 157 4.34 -1.72 -6.38
CA GLY A 157 5.49 -2.58 -6.62
C GLY A 157 5.13 -3.81 -7.47
N PRO A 158 6.14 -4.65 -7.78
CA PRO A 158 5.97 -5.83 -8.62
C PRO A 158 5.15 -6.92 -7.93
N GLU A 159 4.55 -7.80 -8.74
CA GLU A 159 3.87 -9.01 -8.26
C GLU A 159 4.83 -10.21 -8.22
N GLU A 160 6.00 -10.09 -8.85
CA GLU A 160 7.03 -11.11 -8.90
C GLU A 160 8.02 -10.99 -7.73
N GLU A 161 8.24 -12.10 -7.03
CA GLU A 161 9.16 -12.18 -5.88
C GLU A 161 10.62 -11.83 -6.28
N GLU A 162 11.02 -12.20 -7.49
CA GLU A 162 12.36 -11.93 -8.06
C GLU A 162 12.67 -10.43 -8.15
N LEU A 163 11.63 -9.59 -8.20
CA LEU A 163 11.72 -8.14 -8.29
C LEU A 163 11.46 -7.44 -6.94
N ALA A 164 11.33 -8.20 -5.84
CA ALA A 164 11.03 -7.65 -4.51
C ALA A 164 12.04 -6.59 -4.03
N TYR A 165 13.27 -6.62 -4.54
CA TYR A 165 14.31 -5.61 -4.26
C TYR A 165 13.94 -4.19 -4.73
N LEU A 166 12.96 -4.05 -5.63
CA LEU A 166 12.43 -2.75 -6.04
C LEU A 166 11.55 -2.10 -4.95
N GLY A 167 11.09 -2.88 -3.98
CA GLY A 167 10.19 -2.45 -2.91
C GLY A 167 8.75 -2.24 -3.39
N GLY A 168 7.93 -1.68 -2.51
CA GLY A 168 6.48 -1.50 -2.73
C GLY A 168 5.64 -2.28 -1.72
N ILE A 169 4.32 -2.12 -1.79
CA ILE A 169 3.38 -2.81 -0.89
C ILE A 169 3.30 -4.31 -1.18
N ARG A 170 3.24 -4.71 -2.46
CA ARG A 170 3.08 -6.11 -2.88
C ARG A 170 4.25 -7.01 -2.49
N PRO A 171 5.53 -6.62 -2.67
CA PRO A 171 6.63 -7.42 -2.16
C PRO A 171 6.58 -7.65 -0.65
N LEU A 172 6.11 -6.68 0.13
CA LEU A 172 5.93 -6.85 1.57
C LEU A 172 4.80 -7.85 1.87
N LEU A 173 3.69 -7.79 1.14
CA LEU A 173 2.59 -8.75 1.29
C LEU A 173 3.02 -10.18 0.90
N LEU A 174 3.76 -10.34 -0.21
CA LEU A 174 4.31 -11.64 -0.61
C LEU A 174 5.25 -12.22 0.46
N ARG A 175 6.01 -11.36 1.14
CA ARG A 175 6.91 -11.76 2.23
C ARG A 175 6.16 -12.13 3.51
N TYR A 176 5.17 -11.33 3.92
CA TYR A 176 4.59 -11.42 5.28
C TYR A 176 3.27 -12.17 5.37
N ARG A 177 2.42 -12.12 4.33
CA ARG A 177 1.12 -12.81 4.33
C ARG A 177 1.25 -14.33 4.53
N PRO A 178 2.20 -15.04 3.88
CA PRO A 178 2.35 -16.49 4.07
C PRO A 178 2.69 -16.87 5.52
N LEU A 179 3.44 -16.03 6.22
CA LEU A 179 3.84 -16.26 7.62
C LEU A 179 2.64 -16.26 8.59
N LEU A 180 1.48 -15.72 8.18
CA LEU A 180 0.23 -15.82 8.93
C LEU A 180 -0.56 -17.08 8.60
N ALA A 181 -0.45 -17.59 7.37
CA ALA A 181 -1.18 -18.76 6.88
C ALA A 181 -0.52 -20.10 7.26
N GLU A 182 0.78 -20.09 7.55
CA GLU A 182 1.54 -21.26 8.01
C GLU A 182 1.32 -21.57 9.51
N LEU A 183 0.43 -20.84 10.17
CA LEU A 183 0.08 -21.03 11.57
C LEU A 183 -1.19 -21.88 11.67
N PRO A 184 -1.17 -22.97 12.48
CA PRO A 184 -2.26 -23.94 12.57
C PRO A 184 -3.57 -23.35 13.13
#